data_AF-A0A1V3BZD8-F1
#
_entry.id   AF-A0A1V3BZD8-F1
#
_cell.length_a   1.000
_cell.length_b   1.000
_cell.length_c   1.000
_cell.angle_alpha   90.00
_cell.angle_beta   90.00
_cell.angle_gamma   90.00
#
_symmetry.space_group_name_H-M   'P 1'
#
loop_
_entity.id
_entity.type
_entity.pdbx_description
1 polymer ?
#
loop_
_entity_poly.entity_id
_entity_poly.type
_entity_poly.pdbx_seq_one_letter_code
_entity_poly.pdbx_strand_id
1 'polypeptide(L)'
;MPALDVLIPVAGLALLDTLSPATIGVSLYVLLSGARRVARSLFAYLATVAVFYFALGCALMFGFGFLFEELEGLADSPVLGWPMAALGGGMFAYALFTPDRPRRQRRPSSLSATAMIALGLATGLLEGGTALPYFGAVGIMTTAELSPAVWVPVLAAYNVVMVLPPILLYLGYRALGERLRPRLERWRAKVESGSREAMGWLLGIVGFLVLVHGLGLTGLLDGPVVFLDGL
;
A
#
# COMPACT_ATOMS: atom_id res chain seq x y z
N MET A 1 15.57 -9.23 20.76
CA MET A 1 14.95 -7.93 20.41
C MET A 1 15.27 -7.70 18.94
N PRO A 2 14.29 -7.50 18.05
CA PRO A 2 14.59 -7.11 16.67
C PRO A 2 15.45 -5.84 16.71
N ALA A 3 16.47 -5.79 15.86
CA ALA A 3 17.37 -4.66 15.82
C ALA A 3 16.62 -3.42 15.28
N LEU A 4 17.06 -2.23 15.74
CA LEU A 4 16.36 -0.96 15.44
C LEU A 4 16.39 -0.61 13.96
N ASP A 5 17.38 -1.11 13.24
CA ASP A 5 17.52 -1.09 11.79
C ASP A 5 16.36 -1.75 11.03
N VAL A 6 15.65 -2.70 11.65
CA VAL A 6 14.45 -3.33 11.08
C VAL A 6 13.18 -2.60 11.53
N LEU A 7 13.08 -2.28 12.82
CA LEU A 7 11.87 -1.69 13.39
C LEU A 7 11.60 -0.27 12.88
N ILE A 8 12.65 0.55 12.69
CA ILE A 8 12.48 1.95 12.27
C ILE A 8 11.93 2.03 10.85
N PRO A 9 12.48 1.33 9.84
CA PRO A 9 11.90 1.29 8.49
C PRO A 9 10.48 0.74 8.47
N VAL A 10 10.22 -0.37 9.18
CA VAL A 10 8.89 -0.96 9.25
C VAL A 10 7.88 0.01 9.86
N ALA A 11 8.25 0.74 10.92
CA ALA A 11 7.42 1.78 11.50
C ALA A 11 7.19 2.95 10.53
N GLY A 12 8.22 3.37 9.80
CA GLY A 12 8.11 4.40 8.76
C GLY A 12 7.14 3.99 7.64
N LEU A 13 7.21 2.74 7.19
CA LEU A 13 6.29 2.18 6.20
C LEU A 13 4.87 2.07 6.75
N ALA A 14 4.71 1.66 8.01
CA ALA A 14 3.40 1.64 8.68
C ALA A 14 2.76 3.03 8.71
N LEU A 15 3.56 4.06 9.03
CA LEU A 15 3.13 5.46 9.01
C LEU A 15 2.75 5.91 7.59
N LEU A 16 3.49 5.50 6.57
CA LEU A 16 3.14 5.81 5.18
C LEU A 16 1.79 5.19 4.78
N ASP A 17 1.52 3.96 5.24
CA ASP A 17 0.27 3.25 4.96
C ASP A 17 -0.95 3.86 5.68
N THR A 18 -0.73 4.59 6.78
CA THR A 18 -1.81 5.34 7.45
C THR A 18 -2.44 6.42 6.57
N LEU A 19 -1.72 6.86 5.53
CA LEU A 19 -2.19 7.85 4.55
C LEU A 19 -2.95 7.20 3.38
N SER A 20 -3.27 5.89 3.45
CA SER A 20 -3.98 5.21 2.38
C SER A 20 -5.31 5.92 2.02
N PRO A 21 -5.48 6.29 0.73
CA PRO A 21 -6.68 6.96 0.26
C PRO A 21 -7.97 6.18 0.49
N ALA A 22 -7.97 4.85 0.43
CA ALA A 22 -9.21 4.09 0.60
C ALA A 22 -9.65 4.01 2.05
N THR A 23 -8.75 3.73 3.00
CA THR A 23 -9.11 3.67 4.42
C THR A 23 -9.60 5.02 4.90
N ILE A 24 -8.93 6.12 4.53
CA ILE A 24 -9.38 7.48 4.86
C ILE A 24 -10.68 7.82 4.12
N GLY A 25 -10.77 7.55 2.81
CA GLY A 25 -11.91 7.92 1.97
C GLY A 25 -13.21 7.21 2.36
N VAL A 26 -13.16 5.90 2.59
CA VAL A 26 -14.33 5.11 3.05
C VAL A 26 -14.75 5.56 4.45
N SER A 27 -13.78 5.81 5.34
CA SER A 27 -14.07 6.28 6.70
C SER A 27 -14.74 7.64 6.69
N LEU A 28 -14.21 8.61 5.94
CA LEU A 28 -14.81 9.93 5.78
C LEU A 28 -16.24 9.84 5.21
N TYR A 29 -16.49 8.96 4.23
CA TYR A 29 -17.83 8.75 3.70
C TYR A 29 -18.79 8.23 4.78
N VAL A 30 -18.39 7.19 5.51
CA VAL A 30 -19.21 6.58 6.56
C VAL A 30 -19.50 7.61 7.66
N LEU A 31 -18.49 8.37 8.10
CA LEU A 31 -18.66 9.44 9.08
C LEU A 31 -19.64 10.52 8.62
N LEU A 32 -19.50 11.00 7.38
CA LEU A 32 -20.32 12.10 6.85
C LEU A 32 -21.75 11.67 6.47
N SER A 33 -22.01 10.36 6.37
CA SER A 33 -23.34 9.81 6.02
C SER A 33 -24.44 10.11 7.04
N GLY A 34 -24.08 10.55 8.26
CA GLY A 34 -25.04 10.91 9.30
C GLY A 34 -25.87 9.75 9.86
N ALA A 35 -25.53 8.50 9.54
CA ALA A 35 -26.33 7.35 9.95
C ALA A 35 -26.21 7.05 11.46
N ARG A 36 -27.30 6.59 12.08
CA ARG A 36 -27.31 6.21 13.51
C ARG A 36 -26.37 5.05 13.87
N ARG A 37 -25.96 4.22 12.90
CA ARG A 37 -25.12 3.02 13.09
C ARG A 37 -23.67 3.16 12.58
N VAL A 38 -23.22 4.39 12.33
CA VAL A 38 -21.87 4.72 11.81
C VAL A 38 -20.74 3.97 12.52
N ALA A 39 -20.80 3.86 13.85
CA ALA A 39 -19.79 3.17 14.64
C ALA A 39 -19.63 1.70 14.22
N ARG A 40 -20.73 0.94 14.25
CA ARG A 40 -20.70 -0.51 13.95
C ARG A 40 -20.25 -0.77 12.51
N SER A 41 -20.73 0.04 11.57
CA SER A 41 -20.39 -0.09 10.15
C SER A 41 -18.91 0.23 9.89
N LEU A 42 -18.39 1.30 10.51
CA LEU A 42 -16.99 1.67 10.40
C LEU A 42 -16.05 0.62 11.02
N PHE A 43 -16.33 0.20 12.25
CA PHE A 43 -15.49 -0.81 12.92
C PHE A 43 -15.57 -2.17 12.24
N ALA A 44 -16.71 -2.56 11.66
CA ALA A 44 -16.79 -3.77 10.84
C ALA A 44 -15.86 -3.69 9.63
N TYR A 45 -15.88 -2.57 8.91
CA TYR A 45 -14.97 -2.33 7.78
C TYR A 45 -13.50 -2.36 8.21
N LEU A 46 -13.13 -1.60 9.24
CA LEU A 46 -11.75 -1.50 9.71
C LEU A 46 -11.23 -2.85 10.24
N ALA A 47 -12.06 -3.60 10.97
CA ALA A 47 -11.71 -4.93 11.43
C ALA A 47 -11.51 -5.90 10.25
N THR A 48 -12.38 -5.86 9.23
CA THR A 48 -12.19 -6.69 8.03
C THR A 48 -10.90 -6.35 7.31
N VAL A 49 -10.59 -5.07 7.12
CA VAL A 49 -9.34 -4.65 6.46
C VAL A 49 -8.12 -5.09 7.29
N ALA A 50 -8.11 -4.86 8.60
CA ALA A 50 -7.02 -5.27 9.48
C ALA A 50 -6.80 -6.79 9.48
N VAL A 51 -7.88 -7.58 9.57
CA VAL A 51 -7.78 -9.05 9.54
C VAL A 51 -7.33 -9.54 8.17
N PHE A 52 -7.84 -8.95 7.09
CA PHE A 52 -7.44 -9.30 5.73
C PHE A 52 -5.94 -9.05 5.51
N TYR A 53 -5.46 -7.84 5.84
CA TYR A 53 -4.05 -7.51 5.67
C TYR A 53 -3.17 -8.36 6.58
N PHE A 54 -3.54 -8.54 7.85
CA PHE A 54 -2.80 -9.43 8.75
C PHE A 54 -2.70 -10.86 8.19
N ALA A 55 -3.80 -11.42 7.69
CA ALA A 55 -3.81 -12.74 7.06
C ALA A 55 -2.95 -12.77 5.78
N LEU A 56 -3.04 -11.74 4.93
CA LEU A 56 -2.20 -11.58 3.76
C LEU A 56 -0.72 -11.51 4.14
N GLY A 57 -0.35 -10.73 5.16
CA GLY A 57 1.03 -10.62 5.62
C GLY A 57 1.55 -11.92 6.22
N CYS A 58 0.74 -12.66 6.97
CA CYS A 58 1.10 -14.00 7.42
C CYS A 58 1.32 -14.94 6.22
N ALA A 59 0.40 -14.95 5.26
CA ALA A 59 0.52 -15.76 4.05
C ALA A 59 1.78 -15.41 3.26
N LEU A 60 2.15 -14.13 3.19
CA LEU A 60 3.38 -13.67 2.57
C LEU A 60 4.62 -14.08 3.38
N MET A 61 4.67 -13.84 4.69
CA MET A 61 5.81 -14.25 5.54
C MET A 61 6.06 -15.76 5.49
N PHE A 62 5.01 -16.57 5.41
CA PHE A 62 5.14 -18.04 5.26
C PHE A 62 5.40 -18.48 3.82
N GLY A 63 4.85 -17.76 2.83
CA GLY A 63 4.91 -18.12 1.42
C GLY A 63 6.14 -17.57 0.68
N PHE A 64 6.75 -16.49 1.16
CA PHE A 64 7.90 -15.85 0.50
C PHE A 64 9.11 -16.79 0.44
N GLY A 65 9.35 -17.64 1.45
CA GLY A 65 10.44 -18.62 1.38
C GLY A 65 10.33 -19.55 0.17
N PHE A 66 9.13 -20.07 -0.09
CA PHE A 66 8.86 -20.95 -1.24
C PHE A 66 8.92 -20.18 -2.57
N LEU A 67 8.36 -18.96 -2.61
CA LEU A 67 8.33 -18.15 -3.83
C LEU A 67 9.72 -17.62 -4.23
N PHE A 68 10.57 -17.28 -3.26
CA PHE A 68 11.94 -16.80 -3.51
C PHE A 68 12.84 -17.90 -4.05
N GLU A 69 12.75 -19.14 -3.55
CA GLU A 69 13.54 -20.27 -4.06
C GLU A 69 13.23 -20.58 -5.54
N GLU A 70 11.96 -20.46 -5.95
CA GLU A 70 11.56 -20.62 -7.35
C GLU A 70 11.89 -19.39 -8.21
N LEU A 71 11.80 -18.19 -7.65
CA LEU A 71 12.13 -16.96 -8.37
C LEU A 71 13.63 -16.74 -8.56
N GLU A 72 14.49 -17.12 -7.60
CA GLU A 72 15.95 -17.01 -7.75
C GLU A 72 16.48 -17.82 -8.93
N GLY A 73 15.89 -19.00 -9.20
CA GLY A 73 16.22 -19.80 -10.38
C GLY A 73 15.83 -19.17 -11.72
N LEU A 74 14.89 -18.22 -11.73
CA LEU A 74 14.50 -17.45 -12.92
C LEU A 74 15.16 -16.06 -12.96
N ALA A 75 15.43 -15.44 -11.81
CA ALA A 75 15.91 -14.06 -11.70
C ALA A 75 17.30 -13.85 -12.33
N ASP A 76 18.15 -14.88 -12.33
CA ASP A 76 19.48 -14.85 -12.97
C ASP A 76 19.44 -15.07 -14.50
N SER A 77 18.27 -15.26 -15.10
CA SER A 77 18.16 -15.45 -16.55
C SER A 77 18.16 -14.12 -17.29
N PRO A 78 19.14 -13.86 -18.19
CA PRO A 78 19.17 -12.65 -19.03
C PRO A 78 17.90 -12.47 -19.88
N VAL A 79 17.16 -13.56 -20.11
CA VAL A 79 15.91 -13.60 -20.88
C VAL A 79 14.77 -12.83 -20.18
N LEU A 80 14.82 -12.67 -18.85
CA LEU A 80 13.81 -11.92 -18.10
C LEU A 80 13.97 -10.39 -18.16
N GLY A 81 15.13 -9.89 -18.57
CA GLY A 81 15.40 -8.45 -18.64
C GLY A 81 14.47 -7.70 -19.61
N TRP A 82 14.21 -8.27 -20.80
CA TRP A 82 13.33 -7.65 -21.80
C TRP A 82 11.85 -7.57 -21.37
N PRO A 83 11.22 -8.64 -20.85
CA PRO A 83 9.89 -8.56 -20.26
C PRO A 83 9.78 -7.54 -19.13
N MET A 84 10.78 -7.48 -18.23
CA MET A 84 10.80 -6.51 -17.12
C MET A 84 10.95 -5.07 -17.63
N ALA A 85 11.86 -4.84 -18.58
CA ALA A 85 12.04 -3.52 -19.19
C ALA A 85 10.76 -3.06 -19.91
N ALA A 86 10.10 -3.95 -20.66
CA ALA A 86 8.83 -3.64 -21.32
C ALA A 86 7.72 -3.33 -20.32
N LEU A 87 7.62 -4.10 -19.23
CA LEU A 87 6.64 -3.87 -18.17
C LEU A 87 6.89 -2.52 -17.46
N GLY A 88 8.12 -2.27 -17.04
CA GLY A 88 8.52 -1.03 -16.36
C GLY A 88 8.33 0.19 -17.26
N GLY A 89 8.78 0.11 -18.51
CA GLY A 89 8.58 1.16 -19.51
C GLY A 89 7.10 1.43 -19.80
N GLY A 90 6.28 0.37 -19.88
CA GLY A 90 4.83 0.48 -20.02
C GLY A 90 4.17 1.17 -18.82
N MET A 91 4.55 0.79 -17.59
CA MET A 91 4.07 1.43 -16.36
C MET A 91 4.47 2.91 -16.27
N PHE A 92 5.72 3.23 -16.61
CA PHE A 92 6.24 4.59 -16.60
C PHE A 92 5.57 5.47 -17.66
N ALA A 93 5.47 4.98 -18.90
CA ALA A 93 4.77 5.68 -19.97
C ALA A 93 3.28 5.87 -19.63
N TYR A 94 2.63 4.85 -19.07
CA TYR A 94 1.26 4.97 -18.60
C TYR A 94 1.13 6.06 -17.52
N ALA A 95 2.06 6.16 -16.58
CA ALA A 95 2.03 7.22 -15.57
C ALA A 95 2.16 8.63 -16.18
N LEU A 96 2.95 8.80 -17.26
CA LEU A 96 3.14 10.10 -17.94
C LEU A 96 1.97 10.50 -18.84
N PHE A 97 1.35 9.53 -19.52
CA PHE A 97 0.35 9.78 -20.55
C PHE A 97 -1.09 9.52 -20.12
N THR A 98 -1.32 8.99 -18.91
CA THR A 98 -2.69 8.74 -18.44
C THR A 98 -3.41 10.05 -18.17
N PRO A 99 -4.53 10.32 -18.87
CA PRO A 99 -5.34 11.49 -18.57
C PRO A 99 -5.96 11.37 -17.18
N ASP A 100 -6.14 12.50 -16.49
CA ASP A 100 -6.76 12.63 -15.18
C ASP A 100 -8.19 12.06 -15.15
N ARG A 101 -8.34 10.74 -15.08
CA ARG A 101 -9.65 10.11 -14.97
C ARG A 101 -10.09 10.10 -13.51
N PRO A 102 -11.37 10.41 -13.23
CA PRO A 102 -11.90 10.31 -11.90
C PRO A 102 -11.87 8.88 -11.39
N ARG A 103 -10.89 8.56 -10.54
CA ARG A 103 -10.93 7.38 -9.67
C ARG A 103 -12.12 7.54 -8.74
N ARG A 104 -13.18 6.79 -9.05
CA ARG A 104 -14.45 6.82 -8.31
C ARG A 104 -14.19 6.23 -6.92
N GLN A 105 -14.21 7.07 -5.89
CA GLN A 105 -14.15 6.62 -4.50
C GLN A 105 -15.22 5.54 -4.27
N ARG A 106 -14.81 4.42 -3.68
CA ARG A 106 -15.72 3.31 -3.39
C ARG A 106 -16.69 3.76 -2.30
N ARG A 107 -17.95 3.92 -2.69
CA ARG A 107 -19.04 4.27 -1.77
C ARG A 107 -19.73 2.97 -1.36
N PRO A 108 -19.93 2.72 -0.06
CA PRO A 108 -20.75 1.59 0.37
C PRO A 108 -22.17 1.74 -0.20
N SER A 109 -22.68 0.67 -0.80
CA SER A 109 -24.06 0.59 -1.32
C SER A 109 -25.10 0.59 -0.18
N SER A 110 -24.70 0.15 1.00
CA SER A 110 -25.45 0.27 2.25
C SER A 110 -24.50 0.32 3.44
N LEU A 111 -24.96 0.85 4.57
CA LEU A 111 -24.20 0.86 5.82
C LEU A 111 -24.46 -0.41 6.67
N SER A 112 -24.92 -1.49 6.06
CA SER A 112 -25.06 -2.78 6.76
C SER A 112 -23.68 -3.38 7.04
N ALA A 113 -23.55 -4.15 8.13
CA ALA A 113 -22.27 -4.78 8.49
C ALA A 113 -21.73 -5.66 7.35
N THR A 114 -22.60 -6.43 6.69
CA THR A 114 -22.24 -7.28 5.55
C THR A 114 -21.71 -6.48 4.37
N ALA A 115 -22.33 -5.35 4.02
CA ALA A 115 -21.84 -4.50 2.93
C ALA A 115 -20.49 -3.86 3.28
N MET A 116 -20.27 -3.51 4.55
CA MET A 116 -18.98 -2.98 5.01
C MET A 116 -17.88 -4.04 5.03
N ILE A 117 -18.20 -5.29 5.38
CA ILE A 117 -17.27 -6.43 5.29
C ILE A 117 -16.91 -6.67 3.83
N ALA A 118 -17.91 -6.76 2.94
CA ALA A 118 -17.67 -6.94 1.50
C ALA A 118 -16.82 -5.79 0.91
N LEU A 119 -17.10 -4.55 1.32
CA LEU A 119 -16.30 -3.40 0.93
C LEU A 119 -14.88 -3.46 1.48
N GLY A 120 -14.70 -3.93 2.72
CA GLY A 120 -13.41 -4.14 3.37
C GLY A 120 -12.57 -5.18 2.62
N LEU A 121 -13.15 -6.34 2.30
CA LEU A 121 -12.51 -7.36 1.48
C LEU A 121 -12.16 -6.85 0.09
N ALA A 122 -13.10 -6.20 -0.60
CA ALA A 122 -12.84 -5.63 -1.93
C ALA A 122 -11.74 -4.55 -1.89
N THR A 123 -11.68 -3.76 -0.82
CA THR A 123 -10.60 -2.79 -0.61
C THR A 123 -9.28 -3.52 -0.38
N GLY A 124 -9.25 -4.50 0.51
CA GLY A 124 -8.08 -5.32 0.78
C GLY A 124 -7.54 -6.03 -0.47
N LEU A 125 -8.39 -6.64 -1.27
CA LEU A 125 -8.00 -7.29 -2.54
C LEU A 125 -7.40 -6.31 -3.55
N LEU A 126 -8.03 -5.14 -3.71
CA LEU A 126 -7.64 -4.18 -4.75
C LEU A 126 -6.45 -3.31 -4.32
N GLU A 127 -6.34 -2.98 -3.03
CA GLU A 127 -5.18 -2.24 -2.51
C GLU A 127 -4.03 -3.18 -2.14
N GLY A 128 -4.32 -4.41 -1.74
CA GLY A 128 -3.32 -5.42 -1.40
C GLY A 128 -2.35 -5.64 -2.53
N GLY A 129 -2.78 -5.58 -3.80
CA GLY A 129 -1.88 -5.67 -4.96
C GLY A 129 -1.02 -4.42 -5.24
N THR A 130 -1.30 -3.29 -4.58
CA THR A 130 -0.60 -2.01 -4.76
C THR A 130 -0.01 -1.45 -3.46
N ALA A 131 -0.11 -2.19 -2.35
CA ALA A 131 0.33 -1.78 -1.02
C ALA A 131 1.85 -1.94 -0.89
N LEU A 132 2.60 -1.14 -1.66
CA LEU A 132 4.06 -1.15 -1.62
C LEU A 132 4.65 -1.00 -0.22
N PRO A 133 4.11 -0.13 0.67
CA PRO A 133 4.63 -0.03 2.04
C PRO A 133 4.47 -1.34 2.80
N TYR A 134 3.33 -2.02 2.65
CA TYR A 134 3.05 -3.30 3.29
C TYR A 134 4.00 -4.39 2.80
N PHE A 135 4.16 -4.52 1.48
CA PHE A 135 5.08 -5.49 0.89
C PHE A 135 6.54 -5.20 1.26
N GLY A 136 6.93 -3.92 1.30
CA GLY A 136 8.27 -3.51 1.74
C GLY A 136 8.53 -3.90 3.19
N ALA A 137 7.56 -3.70 4.09
CA ALA A 137 7.68 -4.11 5.48
C ALA A 137 7.82 -5.64 5.62
N VAL A 138 7.00 -6.40 4.89
CA VAL A 138 7.11 -7.86 4.83
C VAL A 138 8.47 -8.28 4.29
N GLY A 139 8.93 -7.69 3.18
CA GLY A 139 10.25 -7.97 2.60
C GLY A 139 11.39 -7.73 3.58
N ILE A 140 11.40 -6.58 4.27
CA ILE A 140 12.39 -6.26 5.30
C ILE A 140 12.37 -7.27 6.45
N MET A 141 11.20 -7.69 6.91
CA MET A 141 11.08 -8.68 7.98
C MET A 141 11.53 -10.07 7.53
N THR A 142 11.27 -10.43 6.27
CA THR A 142 11.71 -11.69 5.67
C THR A 142 13.23 -11.72 5.49
N THR A 143 13.85 -10.66 4.95
CA THR A 143 15.31 -10.60 4.75
C THR A 143 16.08 -10.51 6.05
N ALA A 144 15.48 -9.95 7.11
CA ALA A 144 16.03 -9.98 8.45
C ALA A 144 15.83 -11.32 9.17
N GLU A 145 15.25 -12.32 8.51
CA GLU A 145 15.01 -13.68 9.02
C GLU A 145 14.33 -13.69 10.41
N LEU A 146 13.38 -12.77 10.61
CA LEU A 146 12.73 -12.66 11.91
C LEU A 146 11.97 -13.95 12.24
N SER A 147 12.10 -14.43 13.47
CA SER A 147 11.32 -15.57 13.93
C SER A 147 9.82 -15.23 14.03
N PRO A 148 8.91 -16.21 13.91
CA PRO A 148 7.46 -15.99 14.05
C PRO A 148 7.05 -15.32 15.36
N ALA A 149 7.77 -15.57 16.45
CA ALA A 149 7.52 -14.91 17.72
C ALA A 149 7.74 -13.39 17.68
N VAL A 150 8.53 -12.90 16.71
CA VAL A 150 8.86 -11.48 16.55
C VAL A 150 8.06 -10.83 15.43
N TRP A 151 8.00 -11.42 14.24
CA TRP A 151 7.31 -10.76 13.13
C TRP A 151 5.79 -10.74 13.30
N VAL A 152 5.18 -11.76 13.94
CA VAL A 152 3.72 -11.79 14.17
C VAL A 152 3.25 -10.56 14.98
N PRO A 153 3.81 -10.24 16.15
CA PRO A 153 3.41 -9.04 16.88
C PRO A 153 3.80 -7.74 16.17
N VAL A 154 4.91 -7.70 15.42
CA VAL A 154 5.27 -6.52 14.61
C VAL A 154 4.25 -6.27 13.50
N LEU A 155 3.83 -7.32 12.80
CA LEU A 155 2.81 -7.27 11.76
C LEU A 155 1.44 -6.88 12.34
N ALA A 156 1.09 -7.40 13.51
CA ALA A 156 -0.12 -6.99 14.22
C ALA A 156 -0.07 -5.49 14.60
N ALA A 157 1.06 -5.01 15.13
CA ALA A 157 1.27 -3.60 15.45
C ALA A 157 1.18 -2.72 14.20
N TYR A 158 1.80 -3.14 13.10
CA TYR A 158 1.68 -2.47 11.79
C TYR A 158 0.21 -2.31 11.39
N ASN A 159 -0.57 -3.39 11.44
CA ASN A 159 -1.99 -3.37 11.08
C ASN A 159 -2.82 -2.46 12.00
N VAL A 160 -2.50 -2.40 13.29
CA VAL A 160 -3.13 -1.46 14.24
C VAL A 160 -2.81 -0.02 13.87
N VAL A 161 -1.55 0.29 13.58
CA VAL A 161 -1.12 1.63 13.12
C VAL A 161 -1.89 2.01 11.86
N MET A 162 -2.02 1.09 10.90
CA MET A 162 -2.73 1.32 9.63
C MET A 162 -4.19 1.74 9.83
N VAL A 163 -4.92 1.12 10.77
CA VAL A 163 -6.34 1.46 11.03
C VAL A 163 -6.54 2.57 12.05
N LEU A 164 -5.47 3.05 12.69
CA LEU A 164 -5.52 4.05 13.75
C LEU A 164 -6.12 5.40 13.29
N PRO A 165 -5.73 6.00 12.14
CA PRO A 165 -6.26 7.31 11.76
C PRO A 165 -7.78 7.34 11.58
N PRO A 166 -8.42 6.37 10.88
CA PRO A 166 -9.87 6.26 10.86
C PRO A 166 -10.54 6.20 12.24
N ILE A 167 -9.93 5.47 13.18
CA ILE A 167 -10.44 5.38 14.55
C ILE A 167 -10.34 6.73 15.26
N LEU A 168 -9.20 7.41 15.12
CA LEU A 168 -9.00 8.75 15.68
C LEU A 168 -9.96 9.78 15.08
N LEU A 169 -10.21 9.73 13.75
CA LEU A 169 -11.20 10.57 13.09
C LEU A 169 -12.60 10.32 13.64
N TYR A 170 -12.97 9.06 13.86
CA TYR A 170 -14.24 8.70 14.48
C TYR A 170 -14.39 9.23 15.90
N LEU A 171 -13.36 9.07 16.73
CA LEU A 171 -13.35 9.59 18.10
C LEU A 171 -13.42 11.12 18.13
N GLY A 172 -12.65 11.79 17.26
CA GLY A 172 -12.70 13.25 17.11
C GLY A 172 -14.09 13.74 16.70
N TYR A 173 -14.70 13.10 15.71
CA TYR A 173 -16.06 13.43 15.27
C TYR A 173 -17.09 13.23 16.39
N ARG A 174 -16.97 12.16 17.17
CA ARG A 174 -17.82 11.93 18.35
C ARG A 174 -17.66 13.02 19.41
N ALA A 175 -16.45 13.54 19.62
CA ALA A 175 -16.16 14.51 20.67
C ALA A 175 -16.53 15.96 20.26
N LEU A 176 -16.30 16.37 19.02
CA LEU A 176 -16.57 17.74 18.54
C LEU A 176 -17.82 17.89 17.68
N GLY A 177 -18.46 16.78 17.28
CA GLY A 177 -19.73 16.76 16.55
C GLY A 177 -19.71 17.56 15.24
N GLU A 178 -20.78 18.34 15.03
CA GLU A 178 -21.01 19.15 13.82
C GLU A 178 -19.91 20.18 13.54
N ARG A 179 -19.10 20.58 14.53
CA ARG A 179 -17.98 21.52 14.34
C ARG A 179 -16.87 20.95 13.45
N LEU A 180 -16.76 19.63 13.35
CA LEU A 180 -15.78 18.95 12.49
C LEU A 180 -16.28 18.72 11.07
N ARG A 181 -17.59 18.73 10.82
CA ARG A 181 -18.17 18.46 9.50
C ARG A 181 -17.55 19.30 8.36
N PRO A 182 -17.45 20.64 8.46
CA PRO A 182 -16.87 21.46 7.39
C PRO A 182 -15.34 21.28 7.25
N ARG A 183 -14.65 20.71 8.25
CA ARG A 183 -13.24 20.34 8.11
C ARG A 183 -13.09 18.98 7.41
N LEU A 184 -13.91 17.99 7.81
CA LEU A 184 -13.91 16.66 7.20
C LEU A 184 -14.29 16.70 5.71
N GLU A 185 -15.21 17.58 5.31
CA GLU A 185 -15.56 17.78 3.89
C GLU A 185 -14.39 18.36 3.08
N ARG A 186 -13.68 19.37 3.62
CA ARG A 186 -12.46 19.90 3.00
C ARG A 186 -11.36 18.84 2.90
N TRP A 187 -11.20 18.03 3.94
CA TRP A 187 -10.23 16.94 3.96
C TRP A 187 -10.58 15.87 2.93
N ARG A 188 -11.86 15.51 2.80
CA ARG A 188 -12.33 14.58 1.78
C ARG A 188 -11.96 15.06 0.37
N ALA A 189 -12.21 16.33 0.07
CA ALA A 189 -11.85 16.91 -1.23
C ALA A 189 -10.33 16.88 -1.47
N LYS A 190 -9.53 17.22 -0.45
CA LYS A 190 -8.06 17.23 -0.54
C LYS A 190 -7.47 15.82 -0.66
N VAL A 191 -8.02 14.83 0.04
CA VAL A 191 -7.61 13.42 -0.09
C VAL A 191 -7.96 12.89 -1.48
N GLU A 192 -9.12 13.27 -2.02
CA GLU A 192 -9.56 12.84 -3.35
C GLU A 192 -8.69 13.41 -4.48
N SER A 193 -8.17 14.63 -4.32
CA SER A 193 -7.22 15.23 -5.27
C SER A 193 -5.79 14.70 -5.09
N GLY A 194 -5.28 14.67 -3.86
CA GLY A 194 -3.89 14.28 -3.57
C GLY A 194 -3.59 12.79 -3.82
N SER A 195 -4.58 11.92 -3.59
CA SER A 195 -4.45 10.48 -3.87
C SER A 195 -4.13 10.17 -5.33
N ARG A 196 -4.61 10.99 -6.27
CA ARG A 196 -4.43 10.76 -7.70
C ARG A 196 -3.01 11.05 -8.13
N GLU A 197 -2.52 12.21 -7.72
CA GLU A 197 -1.16 12.65 -7.98
C GLU A 197 -0.16 11.68 -7.37
N ALA A 198 -0.32 11.32 -6.09
CA ALA A 198 0.56 10.38 -5.40
C ALA A 198 0.60 9.00 -6.09
N MET A 199 -0.55 8.47 -6.53
CA MET A 199 -0.60 7.17 -7.21
C MET A 199 0.04 7.20 -8.61
N GLY A 200 -0.12 8.31 -9.34
CA GLY A 200 0.56 8.51 -10.64
C GLY A 200 2.07 8.58 -10.47
N TRP A 201 2.55 9.37 -9.50
CA TRP A 201 3.97 9.45 -9.15
C TRP A 201 4.55 8.12 -8.71
N LEU A 202 3.85 7.40 -7.83
CA LEU A 202 4.27 6.09 -7.33
C LEU A 202 4.35 5.05 -8.47
N LEU A 203 3.33 5.01 -9.35
CA LEU A 203 3.36 4.15 -10.52
C LEU A 203 4.51 4.52 -11.47
N GLY A 204 4.79 5.81 -11.63
CA GLY A 204 5.93 6.32 -12.41
C GLY A 204 7.27 5.90 -11.81
N ILE A 205 7.48 6.13 -10.51
CA ILE A 205 8.72 5.74 -9.82
C ILE A 205 8.94 4.23 -9.90
N VAL A 206 7.93 3.42 -9.60
CA VAL A 206 8.02 1.96 -9.68
C VAL A 206 8.29 1.51 -11.11
N GLY A 207 7.54 2.05 -12.09
CA GLY A 207 7.74 1.72 -13.49
C GLY A 207 9.16 2.06 -13.96
N PHE A 208 9.69 3.21 -13.55
CA PHE A 208 11.05 3.61 -13.84
C PHE A 208 12.10 2.69 -13.20
N LEU A 209 11.95 2.34 -11.92
CA LEU A 209 12.86 1.42 -11.22
C LEU A 209 12.86 0.03 -11.87
N VAL A 210 11.69 -0.50 -12.21
CA VAL A 210 11.55 -1.79 -12.90
C VAL A 210 12.16 -1.73 -14.30
N LEU A 211 11.99 -0.63 -15.02
CA LEU A 211 12.60 -0.41 -16.34
C LEU A 211 14.12 -0.46 -16.24
N VAL A 212 14.71 0.31 -15.32
CA VAL A 212 16.17 0.36 -15.12
C VAL A 212 16.71 -1.01 -14.73
N HIS A 213 16.03 -1.71 -13.82
CA HIS A 213 16.44 -3.06 -13.41
C HIS A 213 16.40 -4.06 -14.59
N GLY A 214 15.33 -4.04 -15.39
CA GLY A 214 15.21 -4.90 -16.58
C GLY A 214 16.28 -4.59 -17.63
N LEU A 215 16.61 -3.33 -17.86
CA LEU A 215 17.70 -2.92 -18.77
C LEU A 215 19.10 -3.30 -18.25
N GLY A 216 19.29 -3.37 -16.94
CA GLY A 216 20.51 -3.89 -16.33
C GLY A 216 20.69 -5.38 -16.64
N LEU A 217 19.63 -6.18 -16.47
CA LEU A 217 19.64 -7.63 -16.73
C LEU A 217 19.88 -7.99 -18.22
N THR A 218 19.59 -7.08 -19.16
CA THR A 218 19.90 -7.29 -20.59
C THR A 218 21.36 -6.94 -20.94
N GLY A 219 22.14 -6.42 -20.00
CA GLY A 219 23.52 -5.94 -20.24
C GLY A 219 23.60 -4.63 -21.03
N LEU A 220 22.46 -3.96 -21.30
CA LEU A 220 22.41 -2.71 -22.07
C LEU A 220 22.99 -1.52 -21.27
N LEU A 221 22.94 -1.59 -19.94
CA LEU A 221 23.50 -0.59 -19.03
C LEU A 221 24.97 -0.85 -18.66
N ASP A 222 25.50 -2.04 -18.97
CA ASP A 222 26.92 -2.42 -18.77
C ASP A 222 27.81 -2.04 -19.98
N GLY A 223 27.29 -1.21 -20.90
CA GLY A 223 28.07 -0.65 -21.99
C GLY A 223 29.34 0.04 -21.47
N PRO A 224 30.48 -0.09 -22.17
CA PRO A 224 31.79 0.24 -21.62
C PRO A 224 31.77 1.69 -21.15
N VAL A 225 32.04 1.87 -19.86
CA VAL A 225 32.56 3.14 -19.36
C VAL A 225 33.89 3.31 -20.09
N VAL A 226 33.85 3.98 -21.24
CA VAL A 226 35.05 4.50 -21.90
C VAL A 226 35.60 5.52 -20.92
N PHE A 227 36.47 5.04 -20.03
CA PHE A 227 37.41 5.86 -19.30
C PHE A 227 38.04 6.79 -20.34
N LEU A 228 37.79 8.09 -20.20
CA LEU A 228 38.54 9.14 -20.88
C LEU A 228 39.94 9.18 -20.26
N ASP A 229 40.71 8.10 -20.38
CA ASP A 229 42.15 8.09 -20.22
C ASP A 229 42.75 8.45 -21.57
N GLY A 230 42.71 9.75 -21.89
CA GLY A 230 43.16 10.23 -23.19
C GLY A 230 42.96 11.71 -23.44
N LEU A 231 43.13 12.57 -22.43
CA LEU A 231 43.50 13.98 -22.58
C LEU A 231 44.37 14.42 -21.40
#